data_AF-A0A1L8TJS8-F1
#
_entry.id   AF-A0A1L8TJS8-F1
#
_cell.length_a   1.000
_cell.length_b   1.000
_cell.length_c   1.000
_cell.angle_alpha   90.00
_cell.angle_beta   90.00
_cell.angle_gamma   90.00
#
_symmetry.space_group_name_H-M   'P 1'
#
loop_
_entity.id
_entity.type
_entity.pdbx_description
1 polymer ?
#
loop_
_entity_poly.entity_id
_entity_poly.type
_entity_poly.pdbx_seq_one_letter_code
_entity_poly.pdbx_strand_id
1 'polypeptide(L)' 'MRLADIKHLVIDESFGSPIISFFYRDRRYTFYETGPAVTEYLKDNLAA' A
#
# COMPACT_ATOMS: atom_id res chain seq x y z
N MET A 1 1.39 -15.22 -1.22
CA MET A 1 2.13 -13.95 -1.44
C MET A 1 2.69 -13.54 -0.09
N ARG A 2 4.01 -13.40 0.08
CA ARG A 2 4.56 -12.97 1.37
C ARG A 2 4.65 -11.44 1.37
N LEU A 3 4.19 -10.81 2.45
CA LEU A 3 4.23 -9.36 2.60
C LEU A 3 5.66 -8.80 2.54
N ALA A 4 6.66 -9.56 3.00
CA ALA A 4 8.08 -9.19 2.93
C ALA A 4 8.63 -8.99 1.50
N ASP A 5 7.93 -9.45 0.47
CA ASP A 5 8.32 -9.24 -0.94
C ASP A 5 7.84 -7.87 -1.47
N ILE A 6 7.01 -7.16 -0.70
CA ILE A 6 6.52 -5.83 -1.02
C ILE A 6 7.58 -4.81 -0.63
N LYS A 7 7.91 -3.91 -1.56
CA LYS A 7 8.88 -2.84 -1.35
C LYS A 7 8.29 -1.48 -1.70
N HIS A 8 8.86 -0.42 -1.13
CA HIS A 8 8.52 0.97 -1.45
C HIS A 8 7.00 1.25 -1.36
N LEU A 9 6.41 0.90 -0.22
CA LEU A 9 5.02 1.24 0.08
C LEU A 9 4.88 2.77 0.17
N VAL A 10 3.95 3.31 -0.61
CA VAL A 10 3.56 4.72 -0.60
C VAL A 10 2.06 4.77 -0.36
N ILE A 11 1.64 5.55 0.61
CA ILE A 11 0.24 5.82 0.93
C ILE A 11 0.04 7.33 0.80
N ASP A 12 -0.77 7.75 -0.17
CA ASP A 12 -1.11 9.16 -0.42
C ASP A 12 -2.59 9.39 -0.06
N GLU A 13 -2.83 10.25 0.93
CA GLU A 13 -4.17 10.56 1.46
C GLU A 13 -4.69 11.93 0.98
N SER A 14 -4.00 12.57 0.01
CA SER A 14 -4.23 13.98 -0.35
C SER A 14 -5.56 14.28 -1.05
N PHE A 15 -6.29 13.26 -1.54
CA PHE A 15 -7.50 13.43 -2.36
C PHE A 15 -8.78 12.83 -1.74
N GLY A 16 -8.80 12.60 -0.41
CA GLY A 16 -9.98 12.11 0.30
C GLY A 16 -10.22 10.59 0.18
N SER A 17 -9.50 9.91 -0.72
CA SER A 17 -9.37 8.45 -0.76
C SER A 17 -7.88 8.10 -0.75
N PRO A 18 -7.43 7.14 0.10
CA PRO A 18 -6.04 6.72 0.11
C PRO A 18 -5.67 6.02 -1.20
N ILE A 19 -4.61 6.52 -1.84
CA ILE A 19 -3.95 5.85 -2.96
C ILE A 19 -2.78 5.07 -2.40
N ILE A 20 -2.80 3.75 -2.62
CA ILE A 20 -1.75 2.85 -2.13
C ILE A 20 -0.95 2.37 -3.32
N SER A 21 0.36 2.66 -3.32
CA SER A 21 1.30 2.15 -4.32
C SER A 21 2.39 1.30 -3.66
N PHE A 22 2.78 0.21 -4.30
CA PHE A 22 3.95 -0.58 -3.89
C PHE A 22 4.57 -1.35 -5.05
N PHE A 23 5.80 -1.85 -4.85
CA PHE A 23 6.47 -2.74 -5.78
C PHE A 23 6.40 -4.19 -5.31
N TYR A 24 6.07 -5.09 -6.22
CA TYR A 24 6.15 -6.54 -6.02
C TYR A 24 6.71 -7.18 -7.30
N ARG A 25 7.78 -7.98 -7.16
CA ARG A 25 8.50 -8.60 -8.30
C ARG A 25 8.84 -7.60 -9.41
N ASP A 26 9.38 -6.45 -9.02
CA ASP A 26 9.77 -5.34 -9.91
C ASP A 26 8.62 -4.73 -10.73
N ARG A 27 7.37 -5.01 -10.36
CA ARG A 27 6.18 -4.38 -10.92
C ARG A 27 5.53 -3.46 -9.90
N ARG A 28 5.12 -2.28 -10.36
CA ARG A 28 4.35 -1.34 -9.55
C ARG A 28 2.87 -1.71 -9.57
N TYR A 29 2.27 -1.77 -8.39
CA TYR A 29 0.84 -1.92 -8.18
C TYR A 29 0.31 -0.65 -7.53
N THR A 30 -0.83 -0.16 -8.00
CA THR A 30 -1.52 1.01 -7.43
C THR A 30 -2.99 0.71 -7.23
N PHE A 31 -3.51 1.01 -6.05
CA PHE A 31 -4.94 0.93 -5.71
C PHE A 31 -5.46 2.35 -5.48
N TYR A 32 -6.55 2.72 -6.17
CA TYR A 32 -7.10 4.09 -6.17
C TYR A 32 -8.32 4.26 -5.25
N GLU A 33 -8.87 3.15 -4.75
CA GLU A 33 -9.99 3.12 -3.82
C GLU A 33 -9.75 1.99 -2.82
N THR A 34 -9.05 2.28 -1.74
CA THR A 34 -8.86 1.32 -0.65
C THR A 34 -9.64 1.76 0.57
N GLY A 35 -10.40 0.84 1.15
CA GLY A 35 -11.08 1.10 2.41
C GLY A 35 -10.07 1.40 3.54
N PRO A 36 -10.48 2.14 4.58
CA PRO A 36 -9.61 2.53 5.69
C PRO A 36 -8.94 1.31 6.36
N ALA A 37 -9.66 0.20 6.50
CA ALA A 37 -9.14 -1.04 7.09
C ALA A 37 -7.95 -1.64 6.31
N VAL A 38 -7.92 -1.51 4.98
CA VAL A 38 -6.79 -1.99 4.15
C VAL A 38 -5.58 -1.09 4.36
N THR A 39 -5.81 0.21 4.47
CA THR A 39 -4.76 1.21 4.71
C THR A 39 -4.09 1.00 6.07
N GLU A 40 -4.89 0.81 7.12
CA GLU A 40 -4.39 0.53 8.48
C GLU A 40 -3.61 -0.79 8.54
N TYR A 41 -4.17 -1.87 7.96
CA TYR A 41 -3.48 -3.16 7.90
C TYR A 41 -2.10 -3.05 7.25
N LEU A 42 -1.99 -2.30 6.15
CA LEU A 42 -0.71 -2.14 5.46
C LEU A 42 0.27 -1.26 6.26
N LYS A 43 -0.21 -0.21 6.93
CA LYS A 43 0.63 0.59 7.85
C LYS A 43 1.21 -0.29 8.96
N ASP A 44 0.39 -1.13 9.59
CA ASP A 44 0.81 -1.95 10.73
C ASP A 44 1.75 -3.10 10.36
N ASN A 45 1.65 -3.62 9.11
CA ASN A 45 2.35 -4.83 8.70
C ASN A 45 3.53 -4.59 7.73
N LEU A 46 3.65 -3.41 7.13
CA LEU A 46 4.66 -3.11 6.11
C LEU A 46 5.46 -1.82 6.36
N ALA A 47 5.09 -0.98 7.34
CA ALA A 47 5.84 0.24 7.66
C ALA A 47 7.01 0.00 8.65
N ALA A 48 7.44 -1.25 8.86
CA ALA A 48 8.58 -1.62 9.70
C ALA A 48 9.89 -1.70 8.90
#